data_AF-A0A0B2BRE2-F1
#
_entry.id   AF-A0A0B2BRE2-F1
#
_cell.length_a   1.000
_cell.length_b   1.000
_cell.length_c   1.000
_cell.angle_alpha   90.00
_cell.angle_beta   90.00
_cell.angle_gamma   90.00
#
_symmetry.space_group_name_H-M   'P 1'
#
loop_
_entity.id
_entity.type
_entity.pdbx_description
1 polymer ?
#
loop_
_entity_poly.entity_id
_entity_poly.type
_entity_poly.pdbx_seq_one_letter_code
_entity_poly.pdbx_strand_id
1 'polypeptide(L)'
;MSAARFWLYRTVLAFLTMISFRLPKVYPLEVPEDGTIDFVPYGEIHPEMPITGLSLPTTFPASDRAEKRLRVIRMESRLIALVRGIAPRRTPPVATDERRFLRTVYPWFFRRAWPTAPTLPKALATTDDLVAELAARGPFASGLRRVDDDRYAFGSDWVSGYPAVPGLAQPGGVASLVVRDGALVTQRLTSPTTSDGAADGGGQAQAALIAGANEELTIFRHNVDVHLSMLTPFALASHNRLSPDHPVRRLVHHCFDTVLIGNRQLASAQLSGPRGFLASTFSHRADVLRTMVEDHLGHFDFWDFEPPTQFERRGTTSTPFPYPYRDNVMRFWDVTRDYVDRYLALYYDGDAAVAADPEIGRWVDELNRLMPNGVGDTLTRDRLGRVCATLIHVSTVEHDILNNVVWDYTTLGWVTPTVVPASGELMDQRRAFDLVATLIGTWKPYNMLLTADVPKLALDARAASVMADWIADLSRLQDAMDAQPRDPSLSYPAGLNTSISN
;
A
#
# COMPACT_ATOMS: atom_id res chain seq x y z
N MET A 1 27.39 16.19 -20.12
CA MET A 1 26.16 15.75 -20.85
C MET A 1 25.11 15.08 -19.94
N SER A 2 25.46 14.24 -18.96
CA SER A 2 24.46 13.56 -18.10
C SER A 2 23.58 14.52 -17.28
N ALA A 3 24.16 15.56 -16.66
CA ALA A 3 23.41 16.52 -15.85
C ALA A 3 22.33 17.31 -16.64
N ALA A 4 22.66 17.76 -17.86
CA ALA A 4 21.70 18.46 -18.73
C ALA A 4 20.56 17.53 -19.17
N ARG A 5 20.88 16.26 -19.50
CA ARG A 5 19.87 15.24 -19.83
C ARG A 5 18.96 14.94 -18.65
N PHE A 6 19.53 14.81 -17.44
CA PHE A 6 18.75 14.62 -16.22
C PHE A 6 17.83 15.81 -15.95
N TRP A 7 18.35 17.04 -16.08
CA TRP A 7 17.57 18.26 -15.92
C TRP A 7 16.39 18.32 -16.90
N LEU A 8 16.61 18.00 -18.18
CA LEU A 8 15.54 17.97 -19.17
C LEU A 8 14.50 16.88 -18.83
N TYR A 9 14.97 15.66 -18.55
CA TYR A 9 14.12 14.53 -18.18
C TYR A 9 13.22 14.86 -16.97
N ARG A 10 13.82 15.32 -15.86
CA ARG A 10 13.07 15.63 -14.64
C ARG A 10 12.10 16.80 -14.82
N THR A 11 12.46 17.79 -15.64
CA THR A 11 11.60 18.95 -15.90
C THR A 11 10.38 18.57 -16.72
N VAL A 12 10.60 17.79 -17.80
CA VAL A 12 9.50 17.32 -18.66
C VAL A 12 8.58 16.39 -17.88
N LEU A 13 9.12 15.40 -17.17
CA LEU A 13 8.27 14.49 -16.39
C LEU A 13 7.48 15.25 -15.33
N ALA A 14 8.13 16.16 -14.59
CA ALA A 14 7.44 16.93 -13.55
C ALA A 14 6.34 17.85 -14.09
N PHE A 15 6.55 18.43 -15.27
CA PHE A 15 5.52 19.20 -15.95
C PHE A 15 4.32 18.33 -16.34
N LEU A 16 4.56 17.14 -16.88
CA LEU A 16 3.50 16.21 -17.25
C LEU A 16 2.72 15.73 -16.02
N THR A 17 3.41 15.32 -14.95
CA THR A 17 2.77 14.96 -13.68
C THR A 17 1.92 16.11 -13.13
N MET A 18 2.42 17.36 -13.16
CA MET A 18 1.64 18.52 -12.72
C MET A 18 0.35 18.71 -13.53
N ILE A 19 0.41 18.48 -14.85
CA ILE A 19 -0.79 18.52 -15.70
C ILE A 19 -1.76 17.40 -15.28
N SER A 20 -1.28 16.16 -15.21
CA SER A 20 -2.11 15.01 -14.82
C SER A 20 -2.71 15.15 -13.41
N PHE A 21 -2.06 15.89 -12.51
CA PHE A 21 -2.56 16.16 -11.16
C PHE A 21 -3.72 17.17 -11.11
N ARG A 22 -3.77 18.14 -12.03
CA ARG A 22 -4.74 19.25 -12.04
C ARG A 22 -6.01 18.98 -12.85
N LEU A 23 -6.02 17.89 -13.60
CA LEU A 23 -7.10 17.52 -14.53
C LEU A 23 -8.20 16.59 -14.00
N PRO A 24 -8.02 15.76 -12.94
CA PRO A 24 -9.06 14.85 -12.49
C PRO A 24 -10.22 15.58 -11.83
N LYS A 25 -11.45 15.20 -12.18
CA LYS A 25 -12.64 15.57 -11.41
C LYS A 25 -12.87 14.51 -10.35
N VAL A 26 -13.14 14.95 -9.12
CA VAL A 26 -13.68 14.07 -8.08
C VAL A 26 -15.11 13.75 -8.48
N TYR A 27 -15.44 12.46 -8.55
CA TYR A 27 -16.82 12.04 -8.72
C TYR A 27 -17.39 11.64 -7.38
N PRO A 28 -18.68 11.98 -7.12
CA PRO A 28 -19.33 11.56 -5.90
C PRO A 28 -19.48 10.03 -5.91
N LEU A 29 -19.50 9.44 -4.72
CA LEU A 29 -19.80 8.03 -4.54
C LEU A 29 -21.16 7.70 -5.16
N GLU A 30 -21.19 6.71 -6.03
CA GLU A 30 -22.40 6.22 -6.70
C GLU A 30 -22.94 4.97 -5.98
N VAL A 31 -24.26 4.76 -6.07
CA VAL A 31 -24.86 3.53 -5.52
C VAL A 31 -24.53 2.35 -6.43
N PRO A 32 -24.45 1.11 -5.90
CA PRO A 32 -24.16 -0.03 -6.74
C PRO A 32 -25.19 -0.17 -7.85
N GLU A 33 -24.72 -0.56 -9.04
CA GLU A 33 -25.56 -0.86 -10.20
C GLU A 33 -25.53 -2.34 -10.53
N ASP A 34 -26.55 -2.80 -11.26
CA ASP A 34 -26.62 -4.18 -11.74
C ASP A 34 -25.60 -4.41 -12.87
N GLY A 35 -25.19 -5.67 -13.05
CA GLY A 35 -24.26 -6.07 -14.09
C GLY A 35 -23.08 -6.88 -13.58
N THR A 36 -22.56 -7.72 -14.48
CA THR A 36 -21.38 -8.55 -14.24
C THR A 36 -20.13 -7.96 -14.87
N ILE A 37 -19.01 -8.15 -14.21
CA ILE A 37 -17.68 -7.77 -14.68
C ILE A 37 -16.98 -9.00 -15.23
N ASP A 38 -16.58 -8.90 -16.49
CA ASP A 38 -15.69 -9.84 -17.15
C ASP A 38 -14.26 -9.54 -16.73
N PHE A 39 -13.47 -10.59 -16.56
CA PHE A 39 -12.06 -10.51 -16.20
C PHE A 39 -11.30 -11.67 -16.82
N VAL A 40 -9.99 -11.51 -16.94
CA VAL A 40 -9.07 -12.52 -17.46
C VAL A 40 -7.88 -12.70 -16.52
N PRO A 41 -7.18 -13.84 -16.57
CA PRO A 41 -5.89 -14.01 -15.91
C PRO A 41 -4.91 -12.87 -16.23
N TYR A 42 -4.12 -12.44 -15.24
CA TYR A 42 -3.21 -11.30 -15.34
C TYR A 42 -2.29 -11.36 -16.58
N GLY A 43 -1.77 -12.55 -16.89
CA GLY A 43 -0.86 -12.77 -18.02
C GLY A 43 -1.45 -12.54 -19.40
N GLU A 44 -2.78 -12.59 -19.56
CA GLU A 44 -3.43 -12.26 -20.84
C GLU A 44 -3.36 -10.76 -21.14
N ILE A 45 -3.37 -9.93 -20.09
CA ILE A 45 -3.21 -8.48 -20.20
C ILE A 45 -1.73 -8.08 -20.26
N HIS A 46 -0.89 -8.76 -19.48
CA HIS A 46 0.52 -8.43 -19.29
C HIS A 46 1.44 -9.62 -19.65
N PRO A 47 1.59 -9.96 -20.95
CA PRO A 47 2.36 -11.13 -21.38
C PRO A 47 3.87 -11.01 -21.13
N GLU A 48 4.40 -9.79 -20.92
CA GLU A 48 5.81 -9.58 -20.53
C GLU A 48 6.08 -9.89 -19.05
N MET A 49 5.03 -10.07 -18.23
CA MET A 49 5.11 -10.42 -16.82
C MET A 49 3.86 -11.22 -16.41
N PRO A 50 3.71 -12.46 -16.91
CA PRO A 50 2.52 -13.26 -16.66
C PRO A 50 2.57 -13.81 -15.23
N ILE A 51 1.85 -13.17 -14.31
CA ILE A 51 1.73 -13.60 -12.92
C ILE A 51 0.55 -14.55 -12.80
N THR A 52 0.79 -15.74 -12.26
CA THR A 52 -0.26 -16.73 -11.99
C THR A 52 -1.01 -16.38 -10.71
N GLY A 53 -2.32 -16.73 -10.64
CA GLY A 53 -3.13 -16.51 -9.42
C GLY A 53 -3.77 -15.14 -9.29
N LEU A 54 -3.45 -14.18 -10.18
CA LEU A 54 -4.09 -12.87 -10.24
C LEU A 54 -4.98 -12.74 -11.48
N SER A 55 -6.04 -11.93 -11.37
CA SER A 55 -6.96 -11.61 -12.46
C SER A 55 -7.16 -10.10 -12.59
N LEU A 56 -7.49 -9.64 -13.79
CA LEU A 56 -7.77 -8.23 -14.07
C LEU A 56 -9.07 -8.06 -14.86
N PRO A 57 -9.86 -7.01 -14.58
CA PRO A 57 -11.10 -6.72 -15.30
C PRO A 57 -10.85 -6.37 -16.77
N THR A 58 -11.76 -6.82 -17.64
CA THR A 58 -11.85 -6.45 -19.06
C THR A 58 -13.07 -5.60 -19.36
N THR A 59 -14.14 -5.73 -18.58
CA THR A 59 -15.26 -4.78 -18.53
C THR A 59 -15.25 -4.00 -17.22
N PHE A 60 -16.00 -2.91 -17.16
CA PHE A 60 -16.01 -1.99 -16.02
C PHE A 60 -17.42 -1.45 -15.80
N PRO A 61 -17.81 -1.16 -14.55
CA PRO A 61 -19.03 -0.41 -14.25
C PRO A 61 -19.05 0.95 -14.98
N ALA A 62 -20.24 1.53 -15.14
CA ALA A 62 -20.39 2.87 -15.69
C ALA A 62 -19.70 3.93 -14.81
N SER A 63 -19.74 3.75 -13.48
CA SER A 63 -19.09 4.64 -12.50
C SER A 63 -17.57 4.75 -12.71
N ASP A 64 -16.92 3.68 -13.19
CA ASP A 64 -15.48 3.66 -13.52
C ASP A 64 -15.13 4.58 -14.69
N ARG A 65 -16.08 4.89 -15.58
CA ARG A 65 -15.86 5.72 -16.78
C ARG A 65 -14.66 5.25 -17.61
N ALA A 66 -14.53 3.93 -17.72
CA ALA A 66 -13.30 3.27 -18.15
C ALA A 66 -12.85 3.68 -19.56
N GLU A 67 -13.75 3.89 -20.52
CA GLU A 67 -13.34 4.21 -21.90
C GLU A 67 -12.48 5.49 -21.98
N LYS A 68 -12.92 6.55 -21.29
CA LYS A 68 -12.17 7.82 -21.22
C LYS A 68 -10.85 7.63 -20.48
N ARG A 69 -10.85 6.91 -19.36
CA ARG A 69 -9.64 6.64 -18.56
C ARG A 69 -8.63 5.81 -19.35
N LEU A 70 -9.03 4.70 -19.96
CA LEU A 70 -8.21 3.82 -20.82
C LEU A 70 -7.60 4.55 -22.00
N ARG A 71 -8.29 5.55 -22.56
CA ARG A 71 -7.72 6.39 -23.62
C ARG A 71 -6.61 7.30 -23.09
N VAL A 72 -6.85 7.98 -21.96
CA VAL A 72 -5.86 8.84 -21.30
C VAL A 72 -4.63 8.03 -20.88
N ILE A 73 -4.83 6.88 -20.23
CA ILE A 73 -3.76 5.98 -19.80
C ILE A 73 -2.87 5.59 -20.98
N ARG A 74 -3.47 5.13 -22.09
CA ARG A 74 -2.69 4.72 -23.28
C ARG A 74 -1.86 5.88 -23.84
N MET A 75 -2.38 7.10 -23.82
CA MET A 75 -1.66 8.29 -24.26
C MET A 75 -0.52 8.64 -23.30
N GLU A 76 -0.79 8.69 -21.99
CA GLU A 76 0.20 8.99 -20.95
C GLU A 76 1.33 7.95 -20.94
N SER A 77 1.01 6.65 -21.02
CA SER A 77 2.00 5.58 -21.07
C SER A 77 2.93 5.71 -22.29
N ARG A 78 2.40 6.07 -23.46
CA ARG A 78 3.22 6.34 -24.67
C ARG A 78 4.13 7.54 -24.48
N LEU A 79 3.60 8.62 -23.89
CA LEU A 79 4.37 9.84 -23.63
C LEU A 79 5.47 9.61 -22.60
N ILE A 80 5.17 8.94 -21.49
CA ILE A 80 6.14 8.56 -20.46
C ILE A 80 7.22 7.66 -21.05
N ALA A 81 6.86 6.69 -21.91
CA ALA A 81 7.83 5.84 -22.58
C ALA A 81 8.81 6.64 -23.45
N LEU A 82 8.32 7.66 -24.18
CA LEU A 82 9.17 8.57 -24.95
C LEU A 82 10.09 9.40 -24.05
N VAL A 83 9.55 9.99 -22.99
CA VAL A 83 10.31 10.80 -22.02
C VAL A 83 11.40 9.97 -21.33
N ARG A 84 11.10 8.72 -20.98
CA ARG A 84 12.08 7.77 -20.43
C ARG A 84 13.23 7.46 -21.39
N GLY A 85 13.04 7.60 -22.70
CA GLY A 85 14.13 7.51 -23.68
C GLY A 85 15.19 8.61 -23.54
N ILE A 86 14.83 9.76 -22.97
CA ILE A 86 15.74 10.89 -22.70
C ILE A 86 16.54 10.65 -21.41
N ALA A 87 15.96 9.88 -20.47
CA ALA A 87 16.50 9.64 -19.14
C ALA A 87 17.97 9.16 -19.19
N PRO A 88 18.87 9.76 -18.40
CA PRO A 88 20.25 9.29 -18.32
C PRO A 88 20.30 7.87 -17.73
N ARG A 89 21.23 7.06 -18.23
CA ARG A 89 21.49 5.70 -17.69
C ARG A 89 22.18 5.73 -16.32
N ARG A 90 22.97 6.76 -16.04
CA ARG A 90 23.68 6.97 -14.78
C ARG A 90 23.49 8.41 -14.33
N THR A 91 23.09 8.59 -13.08
CA THR A 91 23.07 9.89 -12.40
C THR A 91 23.96 9.81 -11.17
N PRO A 92 24.43 10.95 -10.64
CA PRO A 92 25.17 10.95 -9.38
C PRO A 92 24.31 10.40 -8.23
N PRO A 93 24.94 10.01 -7.10
CA PRO A 93 24.22 9.66 -5.89
C PRO A 93 23.36 10.82 -5.36
N VAL A 94 22.31 10.48 -4.61
CA VAL A 94 21.52 11.46 -3.85
C VAL A 94 22.36 12.14 -2.76
N ALA A 95 21.93 13.33 -2.33
CA ALA A 95 22.54 14.01 -1.18
C ALA A 95 21.88 13.56 0.13
N THR A 96 22.65 13.54 1.22
CA THR A 96 22.15 13.32 2.59
C THR A 96 21.58 14.58 3.25
N ASP A 97 21.90 15.76 2.70
CA ASP A 97 21.28 17.02 3.09
C ASP A 97 19.90 17.13 2.44
N GLU A 98 18.86 17.21 3.27
CA GLU A 98 17.45 17.25 2.85
C GLU A 98 17.17 18.39 1.84
N ARG A 99 17.74 19.58 2.06
CA ARG A 99 17.54 20.72 1.16
C ARG A 99 18.13 20.45 -0.22
N ARG A 100 19.34 19.90 -0.30
CA ARG A 100 20.01 19.54 -1.55
C ARG A 100 19.32 18.35 -2.24
N PHE A 101 18.83 17.38 -1.47
CA PHE A 101 18.00 16.29 -1.96
C PHE A 101 16.74 16.82 -2.66
N LEU A 102 15.94 17.62 -1.96
CA LEU A 102 14.68 18.16 -2.47
C LEU A 102 14.87 19.11 -3.67
N ARG A 103 16.00 19.82 -3.79
CA ARG A 103 16.32 20.58 -5.01
C ARG A 103 16.47 19.70 -6.25
N THR A 104 16.87 18.45 -6.04
CA THR A 104 17.14 17.49 -7.10
C THR A 104 15.86 16.75 -7.50
N VAL A 105 15.17 16.17 -6.52
CA VAL A 105 14.03 15.27 -6.76
C VAL A 105 12.66 15.95 -6.72
N TYR A 106 12.58 17.18 -6.19
CA TYR A 106 11.32 17.92 -6.05
C TYR A 106 11.34 19.27 -6.81
N PRO A 107 11.38 19.23 -8.15
CA PRO A 107 11.42 20.43 -9.00
C PRO A 107 10.18 21.32 -8.83
N TRP A 108 10.29 22.54 -9.35
CA TRP A 108 9.24 23.56 -9.26
C TRP A 108 7.85 23.10 -9.73
N PHE A 109 7.76 22.32 -10.81
CA PHE A 109 6.47 21.81 -11.28
C PHE A 109 5.79 20.88 -10.28
N PHE A 110 6.55 20.05 -9.55
CA PHE A 110 6.01 19.26 -8.44
C PHE A 110 5.51 20.18 -7.33
N ARG A 111 6.29 21.18 -6.90
CA ARG A 111 5.85 22.17 -5.87
C ARG A 111 4.57 22.91 -6.26
N ARG A 112 4.34 23.09 -7.56
CA ARG A 112 3.15 23.73 -8.12
C ARG A 112 1.95 22.78 -8.23
N ALA A 113 2.19 21.48 -8.37
CA ALA A 113 1.17 20.44 -8.32
C ALA A 113 0.76 20.15 -6.87
N TRP A 114 1.78 19.94 -6.04
CA TRP A 114 1.70 19.52 -4.65
C TRP A 114 2.67 20.37 -3.82
N PRO A 115 2.18 21.25 -2.92
CA PRO A 115 3.06 22.16 -2.19
C PRO A 115 3.85 21.45 -1.07
N THR A 116 3.35 20.31 -0.58
CA THR A 116 3.91 19.59 0.56
C THR A 116 4.98 18.60 0.09
N ALA A 117 6.24 19.04 0.09
CA ALA A 117 7.40 18.16 -0.15
C ALA A 117 7.54 17.11 0.98
N PRO A 118 8.15 15.94 0.71
CA PRO A 118 8.42 14.98 1.77
C PRO A 118 9.43 15.57 2.74
N THR A 119 9.24 15.29 4.03
CA THR A 119 10.02 15.85 5.13
C THR A 119 10.59 14.73 5.98
N LEU A 120 11.85 14.83 6.39
CA LEU A 120 12.44 13.85 7.31
C LEU A 120 11.75 13.90 8.68
N PRO A 121 11.06 12.82 9.11
CA PRO A 121 10.44 12.78 10.43
C PRO A 121 11.48 13.04 11.52
N LYS A 122 11.11 13.83 12.53
CA LYS A 122 12.02 14.20 13.63
C LYS A 122 12.64 12.98 14.32
N ALA A 123 11.86 11.91 14.48
CA ALA A 123 12.32 10.67 15.08
C ALA A 123 13.46 10.03 14.26
N LEU A 124 13.32 9.96 12.93
CA LEU A 124 14.39 9.47 12.04
C LEU A 124 15.59 10.43 11.97
N ALA A 125 15.37 11.74 12.14
CA ALA A 125 16.44 12.74 12.11
C ALA A 125 17.32 12.77 13.37
N THR A 126 16.83 12.24 14.49
CA THR A 126 17.48 12.37 15.81
C THR A 126 17.85 11.03 16.44
N THR A 127 17.48 9.91 15.81
CA THR A 127 17.82 8.57 16.30
C THR A 127 19.24 8.17 15.95
N ASP A 128 19.92 7.52 16.90
CA ASP A 128 21.19 6.82 16.67
C ASP A 128 20.96 5.36 16.22
N ASP A 129 19.71 4.86 16.27
CA ASP A 129 19.30 3.52 15.87
C ASP A 129 18.13 3.58 14.88
N LEU A 130 18.47 3.83 13.62
CA LEU A 130 17.49 3.95 12.53
C LEU A 130 16.65 2.69 12.36
N VAL A 131 17.24 1.51 12.55
CA VAL A 131 16.57 0.23 12.32
C VAL A 131 15.50 0.00 13.39
N ALA A 132 15.81 0.24 14.67
CA ALA A 132 14.82 0.14 15.74
C ALA A 132 13.68 1.14 15.57
N GLU A 133 13.99 2.36 15.14
CA GLU A 133 12.97 3.40 14.90
C GLU A 133 12.00 3.02 13.77
N LEU A 134 12.53 2.53 12.63
CA LEU A 134 11.71 2.03 11.52
C LEU A 134 10.89 0.79 11.91
N ALA A 135 11.42 -0.06 12.79
CA ALA A 135 10.72 -1.25 13.25
C ALA A 135 9.53 -0.94 14.17
N ALA A 136 9.54 0.21 14.86
CA ALA A 136 8.45 0.60 15.77
C ALA A 136 7.45 1.60 15.14
N ARG A 137 7.84 2.34 14.10
CA ARG A 137 7.07 3.47 13.56
C ARG A 137 6.89 3.47 12.05
N GLY A 138 5.87 4.21 11.63
CA GLY A 138 5.58 4.44 10.23
C GLY A 138 5.17 3.15 9.53
N PRO A 139 5.35 3.07 8.21
CA PRO A 139 4.81 1.95 7.43
C PRO A 139 5.64 0.67 7.59
N PHE A 140 6.94 0.81 7.89
CA PHE A 140 7.85 -0.31 8.10
C PHE A 140 7.54 -1.11 9.37
N ALA A 141 6.92 -0.48 10.37
CA ALA A 141 6.52 -1.13 11.61
C ALA A 141 5.71 -2.43 11.38
N SER A 142 4.95 -2.50 10.29
CA SER A 142 4.24 -3.71 9.86
C SER A 142 5.14 -4.98 9.74
N GLY A 143 6.46 -4.84 9.61
CA GLY A 143 7.42 -5.95 9.55
C GLY A 143 7.95 -6.45 10.89
N LEU A 144 7.63 -5.81 12.02
CA LEU A 144 8.13 -6.21 13.34
C LEU A 144 7.42 -7.46 13.87
N ARG A 145 8.21 -8.44 14.30
CA ARG A 145 7.72 -9.70 14.88
C ARG A 145 8.50 -10.08 16.13
N ARG A 146 7.82 -10.65 17.12
CA ARG A 146 8.44 -11.23 18.31
C ARG A 146 9.02 -12.60 17.97
N VAL A 147 10.25 -12.86 18.43
CA VAL A 147 10.95 -14.14 18.25
C VAL A 147 10.90 -14.95 19.54
N ASP A 148 11.16 -14.30 20.68
CA ASP A 148 11.05 -14.85 22.03
C ASP A 148 10.69 -13.70 23.01
N ASP A 149 10.70 -13.95 24.33
CA ASP A 149 10.14 -13.03 25.34
C ASP A 149 10.72 -11.60 25.27
N ASP A 150 12.03 -11.46 25.01
CA ASP A 150 12.73 -10.17 25.00
C ASP A 150 13.35 -9.82 23.64
N ARG A 151 13.18 -10.68 22.61
CA ARG A 151 13.76 -10.48 21.28
C ARG A 151 12.71 -10.34 20.19
N TYR A 152 13.00 -9.39 19.32
CA TYR A 152 12.21 -9.10 18.13
C TYR A 152 13.07 -9.22 16.88
N ALA A 153 12.42 -9.44 15.74
CA ALA A 153 13.04 -9.42 14.43
C ALA A 153 12.35 -8.39 13.54
N PHE A 154 13.14 -7.71 12.72
CA PHE A 154 12.67 -6.77 11.70
C PHE A 154 13.48 -6.96 10.42
N GLY A 155 12.81 -6.83 9.27
CA GLY A 155 13.40 -7.00 7.95
C GLY A 155 12.87 -8.21 7.18
N SER A 156 13.43 -8.37 5.99
CA SER A 156 12.89 -9.16 4.88
C SER A 156 13.93 -10.17 4.41
N ASP A 157 14.11 -11.26 5.16
CA ASP A 157 15.12 -12.28 4.84
C ASP A 157 14.84 -13.01 3.53
N TRP A 158 13.56 -13.29 3.25
CA TRP A 158 13.17 -14.04 2.06
C TRP A 158 13.52 -13.29 0.77
N VAL A 159 13.48 -11.95 0.78
CA VAL A 159 13.91 -11.08 -0.34
C VAL A 159 15.37 -11.34 -0.71
N SER A 160 16.20 -11.72 0.26
CA SER A 160 17.61 -12.04 0.03
C SER A 160 17.85 -13.34 -0.76
N GLY A 161 16.84 -14.20 -0.88
CA GLY A 161 16.92 -15.45 -1.64
C GLY A 161 16.94 -15.27 -3.16
N TYR A 162 16.64 -14.06 -3.65
CA TYR A 162 16.47 -13.78 -5.08
C TYR A 162 17.59 -12.91 -5.63
N PRO A 163 18.14 -13.17 -6.83
CA PRO A 163 19.31 -12.44 -7.31
C PRO A 163 18.98 -10.98 -7.65
N ALA A 164 19.67 -10.05 -6.98
CA ALA A 164 19.59 -8.62 -7.29
C ALA A 164 20.12 -8.28 -8.70
N VAL A 165 19.75 -7.12 -9.23
CA VAL A 165 20.30 -6.58 -10.48
C VAL A 165 21.84 -6.42 -10.36
N PRO A 166 22.63 -6.84 -11.37
CA PRO A 166 24.08 -6.72 -11.33
C PRO A 166 24.56 -5.29 -11.01
N GLY A 167 25.49 -5.18 -10.07
CA GLY A 167 26.01 -3.91 -9.57
C GLY A 167 25.27 -3.35 -8.35
N LEU A 168 24.19 -4.01 -7.91
CA LEU A 168 23.57 -3.78 -6.61
C LEU A 168 24.06 -4.80 -5.59
N ALA A 169 24.10 -4.39 -4.33
CA ALA A 169 24.22 -5.27 -3.19
C ALA A 169 22.90 -6.04 -3.01
N GLN A 170 22.97 -7.25 -2.46
CA GLN A 170 21.80 -8.09 -2.24
C GLN A 170 20.88 -7.45 -1.18
N PRO A 171 19.62 -7.10 -1.51
CA PRO A 171 18.68 -6.55 -0.54
C PRO A 171 18.19 -7.60 0.46
N GLY A 172 17.69 -7.12 1.60
CA GLY A 172 17.08 -7.93 2.64
C GLY A 172 18.05 -8.28 3.79
N GLY A 173 17.62 -9.25 4.58
CA GLY A 173 18.24 -9.62 5.85
C GLY A 173 17.34 -9.34 7.04
N VAL A 174 17.86 -9.60 8.25
CA VAL A 174 17.13 -9.51 9.51
C VAL A 174 17.94 -8.75 10.55
N ALA A 175 17.28 -7.83 11.23
CA ALA A 175 17.74 -7.21 12.46
C ALA A 175 17.16 -7.96 13.65
N SER A 176 18.01 -8.40 14.57
CA SER A 176 17.60 -8.84 15.90
C SER A 176 17.59 -7.64 16.82
N LEU A 177 16.45 -7.35 17.43
CA LEU A 177 16.25 -6.27 18.38
C LEU A 177 15.97 -6.82 19.77
N VAL A 178 16.39 -6.09 20.79
CA VAL A 178 16.12 -6.37 22.21
C VAL A 178 15.46 -5.17 22.85
N VAL A 179 14.81 -5.39 23.99
CA VAL A 179 14.24 -4.30 24.78
C VAL A 179 15.27 -3.84 25.81
N ARG A 180 15.56 -2.54 25.84
CA ARG A 180 16.41 -1.89 26.85
C ARG A 180 15.73 -0.62 27.32
N ASP A 181 15.54 -0.48 28.63
CA ASP A 181 14.90 0.69 29.25
C ASP A 181 13.54 1.05 28.62
N GLY A 182 12.76 0.04 28.24
CA GLY A 182 11.44 0.22 27.62
C GLY A 182 11.46 0.67 26.15
N ALA A 183 12.60 0.58 25.47
CA ALA A 183 12.75 0.88 24.04
C ALA A 183 13.35 -0.29 23.27
N LEU A 184 13.03 -0.41 21.98
CA LEU A 184 13.72 -1.32 21.08
C LEU A 184 15.13 -0.82 20.79
N VAL A 185 16.09 -1.73 20.80
CA VAL A 185 17.48 -1.48 20.44
C VAL A 185 17.95 -2.60 19.51
N THR A 186 18.51 -2.22 18.36
CA THR A 186 19.13 -3.13 17.40
C THR A 186 20.36 -3.76 18.02
N GLN A 187 20.32 -5.09 18.19
CA GLN A 187 21.41 -5.86 18.77
C GLN A 187 22.36 -6.40 17.71
N ARG A 188 21.81 -6.92 16.61
CA ARG A 188 22.57 -7.56 15.53
C ARG A 188 21.86 -7.35 14.20
N LEU A 189 22.63 -7.10 13.16
CA LEU A 189 22.18 -7.13 11.77
C LEU A 189 22.77 -8.36 11.09
N THR A 190 21.93 -9.10 10.37
CA THR A 190 22.34 -10.18 9.47
C THR A 190 21.86 -9.81 8.08
N SER A 191 22.78 -9.61 7.13
CA SER A 191 22.46 -9.32 5.74
C SER A 191 23.35 -10.18 4.84
N PRO A 192 22.90 -10.60 3.65
CA PRO A 192 23.73 -11.39 2.72
C PRO A 192 25.00 -10.65 2.27
N THR A 193 25.01 -9.33 2.45
CA THR A 193 26.12 -8.44 2.06
C THR A 193 27.28 -8.46 3.06
N THR A 194 27.12 -9.02 4.26
CA THR A 194 28.19 -9.13 5.25
C THR A 194 28.10 -10.47 6.00
N SER A 195 29.15 -11.30 5.90
CA SER A 195 29.37 -12.39 6.84
C SER A 195 30.16 -11.84 8.03
N ASP A 196 29.48 -11.72 9.17
CA ASP A 196 30.01 -11.40 10.51
C ASP A 196 30.69 -10.04 10.74
N GLY A 197 30.18 -9.30 11.74
CA GLY A 197 30.99 -8.31 12.48
C GLY A 197 30.23 -7.05 12.88
N ALA A 198 30.07 -6.87 14.20
CA ALA A 198 29.79 -5.66 14.99
C ALA A 198 28.81 -4.59 14.44
N ALA A 199 27.97 -4.06 15.34
CA ALA A 199 27.05 -2.94 15.09
C ALA A 199 27.72 -1.64 14.56
N ASP A 200 29.06 -1.60 14.49
CA ASP A 200 29.85 -0.47 14.01
C ASP A 200 30.26 -0.56 12.52
N GLY A 201 29.77 -1.57 11.77
CA GLY A 201 29.90 -1.69 10.30
C GLY A 201 28.71 -1.15 9.48
N GLY A 202 27.81 -0.40 10.14
CA GLY A 202 26.40 -0.17 9.79
C GLY A 202 26.03 0.60 8.51
N GLY A 203 26.91 0.72 7.51
CA GLY A 203 26.58 1.42 6.27
C GLY A 203 25.76 0.57 5.29
N GLN A 204 26.41 -0.41 4.66
CA GLN A 204 25.84 -1.14 3.52
C GLN A 204 24.87 -2.26 3.94
N ALA A 205 25.16 -2.97 5.03
CA ALA A 205 24.29 -4.04 5.56
C ALA A 205 22.95 -3.48 6.05
N GLN A 206 22.99 -2.36 6.80
CA GLN A 206 21.79 -1.64 7.21
C GLN A 206 21.00 -1.14 6.00
N ALA A 207 21.68 -0.50 5.04
CA ALA A 207 21.02 -0.04 3.82
C ALA A 207 20.39 -1.19 3.03
N ALA A 208 21.04 -2.36 2.97
CA ALA A 208 20.54 -3.54 2.27
C ALA A 208 19.29 -4.11 2.95
N LEU A 209 19.30 -4.19 4.28
CA LEU A 209 18.12 -4.56 5.07
C LEU A 209 16.96 -3.60 4.83
N ILE A 210 17.21 -2.29 4.90
CA ILE A 210 16.16 -1.27 4.69
C ILE A 210 15.65 -1.31 3.24
N ALA A 211 16.52 -1.51 2.25
CA ALA A 211 16.10 -1.66 0.86
C ALA A 211 15.22 -2.89 0.65
N GLY A 212 15.55 -4.02 1.28
CA GLY A 212 14.71 -5.22 1.27
C GLY A 212 13.36 -5.00 1.94
N ALA A 213 13.34 -4.35 3.10
CA ALA A 213 12.09 -4.00 3.80
C ALA A 213 11.22 -3.04 2.97
N ASN A 214 11.84 -2.09 2.25
CA ASN A 214 11.13 -1.14 1.39
C ASN A 214 10.56 -1.84 0.15
N GLU A 215 11.30 -2.81 -0.40
CA GLU A 215 10.84 -3.65 -1.49
C GLU A 215 9.67 -4.55 -1.07
N GLU A 216 9.75 -5.19 0.10
CA GLU A 216 8.65 -5.97 0.69
C GLU A 216 7.39 -5.12 0.88
N LEU A 217 7.54 -3.98 1.57
CA LEU A 217 6.46 -3.04 1.86
C LEU A 217 5.78 -2.52 0.59
N THR A 218 6.57 -2.03 -0.37
CA THR A 218 6.05 -1.35 -1.55
C THR A 218 5.52 -2.33 -2.59
N ILE A 219 6.27 -3.39 -2.90
CA ILE A 219 5.88 -4.32 -3.97
C ILE A 219 4.80 -5.26 -3.47
N PHE A 220 5.06 -5.94 -2.35
CA PHE A 220 4.27 -7.10 -1.95
C PHE A 220 3.09 -6.66 -1.09
N ARG A 221 3.35 -6.08 0.10
CA ARG A 221 2.28 -5.69 1.02
C ARG A 221 1.34 -4.63 0.42
N HIS A 222 1.84 -3.68 -0.36
CA HIS A 222 1.02 -2.64 -0.97
C HIS A 222 0.48 -3.03 -2.36
N ASN A 223 1.35 -3.11 -3.37
CA ASN A 223 0.88 -3.24 -4.75
C ASN A 223 0.31 -4.62 -5.09
N VAL A 224 0.87 -5.70 -4.54
CA VAL A 224 0.37 -7.05 -4.79
C VAL A 224 -0.79 -7.38 -3.86
N ASP A 225 -0.65 -7.20 -2.55
CA ASP A 225 -1.63 -7.68 -1.59
C ASP A 225 -2.86 -6.77 -1.55
N VAL A 226 -2.70 -5.51 -1.13
CA VAL A 226 -3.84 -4.56 -1.01
C VAL A 226 -4.55 -4.38 -2.35
N HIS A 227 -3.83 -4.03 -3.42
CA HIS A 227 -4.48 -3.77 -4.71
C HIS A 227 -4.92 -5.03 -5.45
N LEU A 228 -3.99 -5.94 -5.77
CA LEU A 228 -4.25 -7.01 -6.73
C LEU A 228 -4.83 -8.28 -6.11
N SER A 229 -4.45 -8.63 -4.88
CA SER A 229 -4.85 -9.88 -4.23
C SER A 229 -6.07 -9.72 -3.34
N MET A 230 -6.33 -8.51 -2.82
CA MET A 230 -7.48 -8.22 -1.99
C MET A 230 -8.54 -7.42 -2.73
N LEU A 231 -8.27 -6.14 -3.02
CA LEU A 231 -9.28 -5.24 -3.54
C LEU A 231 -9.86 -5.67 -4.89
N THR A 232 -9.02 -6.18 -5.80
CA THR A 232 -9.49 -6.63 -7.12
C THR A 232 -10.46 -7.83 -6.99
N PRO A 233 -10.11 -8.93 -6.29
CA PRO A 233 -11.04 -10.02 -6.02
C PRO A 233 -12.32 -9.59 -5.30
N PHE A 234 -12.23 -8.73 -4.28
CA PHE A 234 -13.43 -8.23 -3.57
C PHE A 234 -14.36 -7.45 -4.48
N ALA A 235 -13.81 -6.56 -5.33
CA ALA A 235 -14.59 -5.83 -6.30
C ALA A 235 -15.29 -6.78 -7.28
N LEU A 236 -14.53 -7.68 -7.92
CA LEU A 236 -15.06 -8.64 -8.89
C LEU A 236 -16.14 -9.55 -8.28
N ALA A 237 -15.88 -10.16 -7.12
CA ALA A 237 -16.83 -11.04 -6.47
C ALA A 237 -18.10 -10.30 -6.04
N SER A 238 -17.96 -9.09 -5.49
CA SER A 238 -19.11 -8.31 -5.02
C SER A 238 -19.98 -7.82 -6.17
N HIS A 239 -19.39 -7.41 -7.30
CA HIS A 239 -20.16 -7.09 -8.51
C HIS A 239 -20.87 -8.31 -9.09
N ASN A 240 -20.20 -9.47 -9.11
CA ASN A 240 -20.70 -10.65 -9.83
C ASN A 240 -21.67 -11.52 -9.03
N ARG A 241 -21.63 -11.46 -7.69
CA ARG A 241 -22.34 -12.43 -6.83
C ARG A 241 -23.32 -11.81 -5.84
N LEU A 242 -23.24 -10.51 -5.59
CA LEU A 242 -24.18 -9.79 -4.74
C LEU A 242 -25.02 -8.84 -5.60
N SER A 243 -26.34 -8.88 -5.44
CA SER A 243 -27.25 -7.93 -6.07
C SER A 243 -26.97 -6.49 -5.60
N PRO A 244 -27.29 -5.47 -6.40
CA PRO A 244 -27.05 -4.07 -6.03
C PRO A 244 -27.65 -3.68 -4.68
N ASP A 245 -28.80 -4.27 -4.32
CA ASP A 245 -29.52 -4.02 -3.07
C ASP A 245 -29.17 -5.01 -1.95
N HIS A 246 -28.17 -5.87 -2.15
CA HIS A 246 -27.71 -6.78 -1.11
C HIS A 246 -27.08 -6.00 0.07
N PRO A 247 -27.43 -6.28 1.33
CA PRO A 247 -26.96 -5.51 2.48
C PRO A 247 -25.43 -5.50 2.61
N VAL A 248 -24.76 -6.64 2.39
CA VAL A 248 -23.29 -6.70 2.39
C VAL A 248 -22.68 -5.90 1.24
N ARG A 249 -23.29 -5.90 0.04
CA ARG A 249 -22.77 -5.10 -1.08
C ARG A 249 -22.84 -3.62 -0.74
N ARG A 250 -23.95 -3.14 -0.17
CA ARG A 250 -24.09 -1.74 0.29
C ARG A 250 -23.07 -1.36 1.36
N LEU A 251 -22.79 -2.25 2.30
CA LEU A 251 -21.81 -2.04 3.37
C LEU A 251 -20.41 -1.78 2.81
N VAL A 252 -19.93 -2.65 1.90
CA VAL A 252 -18.54 -2.63 1.43
C VAL A 252 -18.33 -1.90 0.10
N HIS A 253 -19.38 -1.39 -0.55
CA HIS A 253 -19.26 -0.82 -1.91
C HIS A 253 -18.24 0.32 -1.99
N HIS A 254 -18.22 1.18 -0.99
CA HIS A 254 -17.29 2.31 -0.94
C HIS A 254 -15.83 1.86 -1.04
N CYS A 255 -15.48 0.68 -0.51
CA CYS A 255 -14.10 0.14 -0.52
C CYS A 255 -13.56 -0.12 -1.93
N PHE A 256 -14.44 -0.29 -2.92
CA PHE A 256 -14.05 -0.64 -4.28
C PHE A 256 -14.70 0.20 -5.38
N ASP A 257 -15.28 1.36 -5.05
CA ASP A 257 -15.76 2.30 -6.05
C ASP A 257 -14.60 2.75 -6.96
N THR A 258 -14.70 2.50 -8.26
CA THR A 258 -13.67 2.77 -9.28
C THR A 258 -12.30 2.08 -9.10
N VAL A 259 -12.21 1.12 -8.18
CA VAL A 259 -10.97 0.35 -7.91
C VAL A 259 -10.57 -0.52 -9.10
N LEU A 260 -11.53 -1.09 -9.82
CA LEU A 260 -11.25 -1.99 -10.95
C LEU A 260 -10.42 -1.29 -12.03
N ILE A 261 -10.86 -0.12 -12.50
CA ILE A 261 -10.07 0.68 -13.45
C ILE A 261 -8.78 1.23 -12.83
N GLY A 262 -8.77 1.56 -11.53
CA GLY A 262 -7.58 2.00 -10.80
C GLY A 262 -6.49 0.94 -10.74
N ASN A 263 -6.85 -0.29 -10.40
CA ASN A 263 -5.92 -1.43 -10.33
C ASN A 263 -5.48 -1.87 -11.72
N ARG A 264 -6.36 -1.74 -12.73
CA ARG A 264 -5.97 -1.91 -14.14
C ARG A 264 -4.90 -0.91 -14.58
N GLN A 265 -4.95 0.34 -14.09
CA GLN A 265 -3.93 1.37 -14.31
C GLN A 265 -2.63 1.02 -13.60
N LEU A 266 -2.72 0.68 -12.32
CA LEU A 266 -1.59 0.32 -11.48
C LEU A 266 -0.80 -0.85 -12.05
N ALA A 267 -1.47 -1.95 -12.39
CA ALA A 267 -0.84 -3.13 -13.00
C ALA A 267 -0.04 -2.75 -14.26
N SER A 268 -0.62 -1.88 -15.10
CA SER A 268 0.01 -1.40 -16.33
C SER A 268 1.17 -0.43 -16.15
N ALA A 269 1.20 0.33 -15.06
CA ALA A 269 2.27 1.29 -14.79
C ALA A 269 3.41 0.68 -13.95
N GLN A 270 3.05 -0.23 -13.04
CA GLN A 270 3.94 -0.69 -11.97
C GLN A 270 4.47 -2.10 -12.20
N LEU A 271 3.61 -3.04 -12.62
CA LEU A 271 3.88 -4.47 -12.64
C LEU A 271 3.70 -5.09 -14.05
N SER A 272 4.09 -4.34 -15.09
CA SER A 272 3.83 -4.69 -16.49
C SER A 272 5.04 -5.29 -17.23
N GLY A 273 6.13 -5.64 -16.53
CA GLY A 273 7.38 -6.13 -17.13
C GLY A 273 8.60 -5.23 -16.88
N PRO A 274 9.69 -5.35 -17.68
CA PRO A 274 10.99 -4.70 -17.43
C PRO A 274 10.98 -3.17 -17.36
N ARG A 275 9.95 -2.54 -17.92
CA ARG A 275 9.76 -1.08 -17.88
C ARG A 275 8.76 -0.64 -16.80
N GLY A 276 8.17 -1.57 -16.07
CA GLY A 276 7.30 -1.26 -14.92
C GLY A 276 8.07 -0.47 -13.85
N PHE A 277 7.36 0.39 -13.13
CA PHE A 277 7.96 1.19 -12.07
C PHE A 277 8.71 0.33 -11.03
N LEU A 278 8.15 -0.80 -10.62
CA LEU A 278 8.74 -1.64 -9.57
C LEU A 278 10.07 -2.26 -10.03
N ALA A 279 10.09 -2.90 -11.20
CA ALA A 279 11.31 -3.49 -11.78
C ALA A 279 12.41 -2.48 -12.14
N SER A 280 12.06 -1.20 -12.30
CA SER A 280 13.02 -0.15 -12.66
C SER A 280 13.53 0.67 -11.48
N THR A 281 12.87 0.58 -10.32
CA THR A 281 13.16 1.40 -9.13
C THR A 281 13.76 0.57 -8.00
N PHE A 282 13.34 -0.69 -7.85
CA PHE A 282 13.81 -1.60 -6.81
C PHE A 282 14.92 -2.54 -7.30
N SER A 283 15.30 -3.50 -6.44
CA SER A 283 16.54 -4.26 -6.55
C SER A 283 16.47 -5.41 -7.54
N HIS A 284 15.28 -5.92 -7.85
CA HIS A 284 15.09 -7.09 -8.70
C HIS A 284 14.57 -6.73 -10.10
N ARG A 285 15.02 -7.50 -11.09
CA ARG A 285 14.54 -7.44 -12.49
C ARG A 285 13.15 -8.08 -12.62
N ALA A 286 12.42 -7.75 -13.68
CA ALA A 286 11.01 -8.15 -13.84
C ALA A 286 10.77 -9.68 -13.83
N ASP A 287 11.63 -10.48 -14.43
CA ASP A 287 11.56 -11.95 -14.42
C ASP A 287 11.76 -12.53 -13.01
N VAL A 288 12.69 -11.97 -12.24
CA VAL A 288 12.92 -12.35 -10.84
C VAL A 288 11.75 -11.90 -9.98
N LEU A 289 11.29 -10.66 -10.13
CA LEU A 289 10.12 -10.13 -9.45
C LEU A 289 8.87 -10.97 -9.73
N ARG A 290 8.66 -11.45 -10.96
CA ARG A 290 7.54 -12.33 -11.27
C ARG A 290 7.59 -13.59 -10.39
N THR A 291 8.74 -14.25 -10.33
CA THR A 291 8.92 -15.44 -9.48
C THR A 291 8.71 -15.11 -8.00
N MET A 292 9.25 -13.99 -7.52
CA MET A 292 9.00 -13.54 -6.14
C MET A 292 7.51 -13.31 -5.86
N VAL A 293 6.77 -12.73 -6.80
CA VAL A 293 5.33 -12.52 -6.64
C VAL A 293 4.59 -13.86 -6.61
N GLU A 294 4.93 -14.81 -7.48
CA GLU A 294 4.32 -16.14 -7.48
C GLU A 294 4.60 -16.89 -6.16
N ASP A 295 5.83 -16.83 -5.66
CA ASP A 295 6.20 -17.43 -4.37
C ASP A 295 5.49 -16.74 -3.19
N HIS A 296 5.38 -15.41 -3.22
CA HIS A 296 4.65 -14.62 -2.21
C HIS A 296 3.16 -14.98 -2.19
N LEU A 297 2.51 -15.03 -3.36
CA LEU A 297 1.10 -15.40 -3.48
C LEU A 297 0.82 -16.83 -3.01
N GLY A 298 1.79 -17.73 -3.11
CA GLY A 298 1.69 -19.08 -2.55
C GLY A 298 1.52 -19.10 -1.02
N HIS A 299 2.01 -18.07 -0.33
CA HIS A 299 1.95 -17.92 1.13
C HIS A 299 0.99 -16.84 1.60
N PHE A 300 0.32 -16.13 0.67
CA PHE A 300 -0.62 -15.08 1.01
C PHE A 300 -1.76 -15.63 1.87
N ASP A 301 -2.07 -14.93 2.96
CA ASP A 301 -3.22 -15.22 3.81
C ASP A 301 -3.99 -13.93 4.08
N PHE A 302 -5.27 -13.92 3.69
CA PHE A 302 -6.20 -12.82 3.93
C PHE A 302 -6.18 -12.35 5.40
N TRP A 303 -6.05 -13.28 6.34
CA TRP A 303 -6.12 -12.98 7.77
C TRP A 303 -4.87 -12.26 8.30
N ASP A 304 -3.78 -12.16 7.53
CA ASP A 304 -2.63 -11.29 7.86
C ASP A 304 -2.91 -9.80 7.69
N PHE A 305 -4.10 -9.45 7.18
CA PHE A 305 -4.59 -8.08 7.09
C PHE A 305 -5.69 -7.75 8.10
N GLU A 306 -6.20 -8.74 8.83
CA GLU A 306 -7.11 -8.48 9.95
C GLU A 306 -6.30 -7.97 11.16
N PRO A 307 -6.54 -6.75 11.67
CA PRO A 307 -5.71 -6.12 12.71
C PRO A 307 -5.46 -6.98 13.95
N PRO A 308 -6.45 -7.53 14.68
CA PRO A 308 -6.18 -8.45 15.79
C PRO A 308 -5.28 -9.63 15.41
N THR A 309 -5.60 -10.31 14.31
CA THR A 309 -4.91 -11.52 13.87
C THR A 309 -3.46 -11.23 13.46
N GLN A 310 -3.20 -10.15 12.71
CA GLN A 310 -1.83 -9.80 12.32
C GLN A 310 -0.94 -9.45 13.51
N PHE A 311 -1.47 -8.83 14.56
CA PHE A 311 -0.68 -8.54 15.78
C PHE A 311 -0.48 -9.80 16.63
N GLU A 312 -1.46 -10.69 16.69
CA GLU A 312 -1.31 -11.99 17.35
C GLU A 312 -0.25 -12.85 16.66
N ARG A 313 -0.33 -13.02 15.33
CA ARG A 313 0.62 -13.81 14.53
C ARG A 313 2.05 -13.28 14.61
N ARG A 314 2.21 -11.95 14.69
CA ARG A 314 3.53 -11.31 14.88
C ARG A 314 3.97 -11.29 16.35
N GLY A 315 3.14 -11.74 17.29
CA GLY A 315 3.44 -11.69 18.72
C GLY A 315 3.60 -10.27 19.28
N THR A 316 2.91 -9.30 18.68
CA THR A 316 3.01 -7.87 19.02
C THR A 316 1.72 -7.27 19.58
N THR A 317 0.70 -8.08 19.88
CA THR A 317 -0.54 -7.65 20.55
C THR A 317 -0.28 -6.81 21.80
N SER A 318 0.75 -7.17 22.58
CA SER A 318 1.31 -6.35 23.64
C SER A 318 2.83 -6.31 23.52
N THR A 319 3.43 -5.17 23.91
CA THR A 319 4.87 -4.92 23.83
C THR A 319 5.32 -4.16 25.08
N PRO A 320 6.53 -4.42 25.61
CA PRO A 320 7.09 -3.67 26.74
C PRO A 320 7.69 -2.31 26.34
N PHE A 321 7.52 -1.91 25.08
CA PHE A 321 7.91 -0.62 24.51
C PHE A 321 6.73 0.01 23.76
N PRO A 322 6.75 1.34 23.54
CA PRO A 322 5.73 2.01 22.74
C PRO A 322 5.70 1.48 21.31
N TYR A 323 4.52 1.10 20.83
CA TYR A 323 4.34 0.61 19.46
C TYR A 323 3.24 1.39 18.73
N PRO A 324 3.51 2.66 18.33
CA PRO A 324 2.49 3.58 17.83
C PRO A 324 1.75 3.07 16.60
N TYR A 325 2.40 2.30 15.73
CA TYR A 325 1.76 1.66 14.58
C TYR A 325 0.58 0.78 14.99
N ARG A 326 0.78 -0.15 15.94
CA ARG A 326 -0.28 -1.03 16.43
C ARG A 326 -1.40 -0.22 17.06
N ASP A 327 -1.06 0.67 17.97
CA ASP A 327 -2.04 1.42 18.74
C ASP A 327 -2.88 2.33 17.83
N ASN A 328 -2.29 2.83 16.74
CA ASN A 328 -3.00 3.60 15.74
C ASN A 328 -3.94 2.73 14.90
N VAL A 329 -3.45 1.61 14.36
CA VAL A 329 -4.26 0.66 13.59
C VAL A 329 -5.45 0.14 14.39
N MET A 330 -5.24 -0.25 15.66
CA MET A 330 -6.30 -0.81 16.50
C MET A 330 -7.41 0.19 16.83
N ARG A 331 -7.09 1.49 17.01
CA ARG A 331 -8.12 2.52 17.22
C ARG A 331 -9.10 2.63 16.05
N PHE A 332 -8.61 2.51 14.82
CA PHE A 332 -9.50 2.49 13.65
C PHE A 332 -10.25 1.18 13.50
N TRP A 333 -9.58 0.06 13.81
CA TRP A 333 -10.21 -1.26 13.79
C TRP A 333 -11.42 -1.33 14.71
N ASP A 334 -11.30 -0.87 15.95
CA ASP A 334 -12.39 -0.93 16.94
C ASP A 334 -13.63 -0.16 16.45
N VAL A 335 -13.44 1.05 15.92
CA VAL A 335 -14.52 1.87 15.34
C VAL A 335 -15.14 1.21 14.11
N THR A 336 -14.32 0.61 13.25
CA THR A 336 -14.77 -0.03 12.00
C THR A 336 -15.50 -1.34 12.27
N ARG A 337 -15.01 -2.15 13.20
CA ARG A 337 -15.62 -3.44 13.58
C ARG A 337 -17.00 -3.21 14.20
N ASP A 338 -17.12 -2.25 15.12
CA ASP A 338 -18.39 -1.86 15.72
C ASP A 338 -19.42 -1.38 14.67
N TYR A 339 -18.99 -0.53 13.72
CA TYR A 339 -19.83 -0.11 12.59
C TYR A 339 -20.37 -1.31 11.81
N VAL A 340 -19.50 -2.25 11.42
CA VAL A 340 -19.88 -3.43 10.65
C VAL A 340 -20.86 -4.31 11.44
N ASP A 341 -20.62 -4.52 12.73
CA ASP A 341 -21.51 -5.35 13.57
C ASP A 341 -22.89 -4.72 13.75
N ARG A 342 -22.95 -3.40 14.02
CA ARG A 342 -24.22 -2.66 14.08
C ARG A 342 -24.98 -2.74 12.77
N TYR A 343 -24.29 -2.63 11.64
CA TYR A 343 -24.92 -2.68 10.32
C TYR A 343 -25.45 -4.07 9.99
N LEU A 344 -24.63 -5.12 10.16
CA LEU A 344 -25.04 -6.50 9.86
C LEU A 344 -26.18 -6.98 10.76
N ALA A 345 -26.25 -6.51 12.01
CA ALA A 345 -27.35 -6.82 12.92
C ALA A 345 -28.72 -6.27 12.46
N LEU A 346 -28.76 -5.30 11.53
CA LEU A 346 -30.01 -4.82 10.93
C LEU A 346 -30.65 -5.84 9.98
N TYR A 347 -29.83 -6.72 9.39
CA TYR A 347 -30.21 -7.61 8.28
C TYR A 347 -30.06 -9.10 8.60
N TYR A 348 -29.20 -9.47 9.55
CA TYR A 348 -28.94 -10.85 9.95
C TYR A 348 -29.13 -11.06 11.46
N ASP A 349 -30.21 -11.76 11.81
CA ASP A 349 -30.53 -12.16 13.18
C ASP A 349 -29.76 -13.44 13.60
N GLY A 350 -28.44 -13.39 13.45
CA GLY A 350 -27.51 -14.46 13.80
C GLY A 350 -27.07 -15.37 12.64
N ASP A 351 -26.36 -16.44 12.98
CA ASP A 351 -25.61 -17.26 12.03
C ASP A 351 -26.50 -18.02 11.04
N ALA A 352 -27.68 -18.45 11.48
CA ALA A 352 -28.64 -19.15 10.62
C ALA A 352 -29.13 -18.28 9.47
N ALA A 353 -29.32 -16.97 9.70
CA ALA A 353 -29.74 -16.03 8.65
C ALA A 353 -28.63 -15.85 7.60
N VAL A 354 -27.36 -15.78 8.02
CA VAL A 354 -26.21 -15.70 7.11
C VAL A 354 -26.06 -17.00 6.31
N ALA A 355 -26.16 -18.15 6.97
CA ALA A 355 -26.06 -19.46 6.32
C ALA A 355 -27.20 -19.72 5.31
N ALA A 356 -28.37 -19.11 5.51
CA ALA A 356 -29.51 -19.21 4.62
C ALA A 356 -29.42 -18.28 3.40
N ASP A 357 -28.44 -17.38 3.34
CA ASP A 357 -28.29 -16.40 2.26
C ASP A 357 -27.48 -16.98 1.08
N PRO A 358 -28.12 -17.26 -0.07
CA PRO A 358 -27.44 -17.86 -1.22
C PRO A 358 -26.53 -16.90 -1.96
N GLU A 359 -26.69 -15.58 -1.80
CA GLU A 359 -25.77 -14.59 -2.39
C GLU A 359 -24.46 -14.57 -1.61
N ILE A 360 -24.51 -14.65 -0.29
CA ILE A 360 -23.32 -14.80 0.56
C ILE A 360 -22.54 -16.08 0.22
N GLY A 361 -23.21 -17.22 0.09
CA GLY A 361 -22.54 -18.48 -0.27
C GLY A 361 -21.78 -18.36 -1.61
N ARG A 362 -22.45 -17.84 -2.66
CA ARG A 362 -21.83 -17.64 -3.97
C ARG A 362 -20.71 -16.59 -3.95
N TRP A 363 -20.84 -15.56 -3.12
CA TRP A 363 -19.83 -14.52 -2.96
C TRP A 363 -18.55 -15.07 -2.33
N VAL A 364 -18.68 -15.90 -1.28
CA VAL A 364 -17.55 -16.56 -0.62
C VAL A 364 -16.86 -17.55 -1.57
N ASP A 365 -17.63 -18.36 -2.30
CA ASP A 365 -17.07 -19.28 -3.30
C ASP A 365 -16.25 -18.54 -4.37
N GLU A 366 -16.76 -17.40 -4.83
CA GLU A 366 -16.09 -16.57 -5.82
C GLU A 366 -14.83 -15.91 -5.25
N LEU A 367 -14.85 -15.44 -4.00
CA LEU A 367 -13.66 -14.93 -3.30
C LEU A 367 -12.60 -16.02 -3.15
N ASN A 368 -12.98 -17.23 -2.70
CA ASN A 368 -12.06 -18.37 -2.56
C ASN A 368 -11.46 -18.81 -3.90
N ARG A 369 -12.15 -18.55 -5.01
CA ARG A 369 -11.65 -18.82 -6.37
C ARG A 369 -10.72 -17.71 -6.91
N LEU A 370 -10.99 -16.45 -6.57
CA LEU A 370 -10.29 -15.28 -7.13
C LEU A 370 -9.08 -14.85 -6.30
N MET A 371 -9.12 -15.05 -4.99
CA MET A 371 -8.08 -14.66 -4.05
C MET A 371 -7.12 -15.83 -3.81
N PRO A 372 -5.80 -15.61 -3.83
CA PRO A 372 -4.84 -16.64 -3.42
C PRO A 372 -5.20 -17.15 -2.02
N ASN A 373 -5.27 -18.48 -1.85
CA ASN A 373 -5.65 -19.16 -0.59
C ASN A 373 -7.03 -18.79 0.02
N GLY A 374 -7.81 -17.94 -0.64
CA GLY A 374 -9.18 -17.58 -0.25
C GLY A 374 -9.33 -16.87 1.09
N VAL A 375 -10.59 -16.68 1.49
CA VAL A 375 -10.99 -16.14 2.81
C VAL A 375 -11.46 -17.25 3.76
N GLY A 376 -11.56 -18.48 3.25
CA GLY A 376 -12.01 -19.69 3.94
C GLY A 376 -13.52 -19.94 3.84
N ASP A 377 -14.00 -20.97 4.53
CA ASP A 377 -15.37 -21.50 4.36
C ASP A 377 -16.42 -20.89 5.32
N THR A 378 -17.65 -21.43 5.29
CA THR A 378 -18.86 -21.10 6.06
C THR A 378 -18.76 -19.89 6.99
N LEU A 379 -19.47 -18.82 6.64
CA LEU A 379 -19.51 -17.59 7.44
C LEU A 379 -20.59 -17.66 8.51
N THR A 380 -20.19 -17.57 9.77
CA THR A 380 -21.05 -17.07 10.85
C THR A 380 -21.23 -15.56 10.70
N ARG A 381 -22.16 -14.95 11.44
CA ARG A 381 -22.34 -13.49 11.43
C ARG A 381 -21.07 -12.77 11.89
N ASP A 382 -20.38 -13.30 12.90
CA ASP A 382 -19.09 -12.75 13.32
C ASP A 382 -18.03 -12.86 12.21
N ARG A 383 -17.91 -14.03 11.57
CA ARG A 383 -16.90 -14.22 10.51
C ARG A 383 -17.17 -13.33 9.29
N LEU A 384 -18.44 -13.16 8.91
CA LEU A 384 -18.84 -12.19 7.86
C LEU A 384 -18.44 -10.77 8.27
N GLY A 385 -18.72 -10.39 9.52
CA GLY A 385 -18.32 -9.09 10.06
C GLY A 385 -16.81 -8.87 10.01
N ARG A 386 -16.01 -9.87 10.39
CA ARG A 386 -14.54 -9.81 10.30
C ARG A 386 -14.04 -9.65 8.87
N VAL A 387 -14.61 -10.38 7.91
CA VAL A 387 -14.27 -10.24 6.48
C VAL A 387 -14.58 -8.83 5.97
N CYS A 388 -15.78 -8.31 6.25
CA CYS A 388 -16.18 -6.96 5.83
C CYS A 388 -15.33 -5.87 6.50
N ALA A 389 -15.07 -5.97 7.81
CA ALA A 389 -14.25 -5.01 8.54
C ALA A 389 -12.79 -5.02 8.05
N THR A 390 -12.25 -6.20 7.72
CA THR A 390 -10.90 -6.32 7.15
C THR A 390 -10.81 -5.67 5.78
N LEU A 391 -11.81 -5.84 4.91
CA LEU A 391 -11.86 -5.13 3.63
C LEU A 391 -11.93 -3.60 3.81
N ILE A 392 -12.74 -3.12 4.75
CA ILE A 392 -12.80 -1.68 5.06
C ILE A 392 -11.45 -1.19 5.58
N HIS A 393 -10.83 -1.91 6.51
CA HIS A 393 -9.50 -1.59 7.03
C HIS A 393 -8.44 -1.52 5.92
N VAL A 394 -8.44 -2.50 5.00
CA VAL A 394 -7.50 -2.57 3.89
C VAL A 394 -7.67 -1.42 2.90
N SER A 395 -8.92 -1.12 2.53
CA SER A 395 -9.22 -0.04 1.59
C SER A 395 -8.99 1.36 2.14
N THR A 396 -8.99 1.51 3.47
CA THR A 396 -8.86 2.80 4.16
C THR A 396 -7.50 2.94 4.84
N VAL A 397 -7.34 2.35 6.01
CA VAL A 397 -6.20 2.55 6.93
C VAL A 397 -4.93 1.91 6.40
N GLU A 398 -4.96 0.62 6.03
CA GLU A 398 -3.76 -0.08 5.56
C GLU A 398 -3.18 0.62 4.32
N HIS A 399 -4.04 0.98 3.37
CA HIS A 399 -3.61 1.74 2.21
C HIS A 399 -3.12 3.15 2.55
N ASP A 400 -3.76 3.87 3.48
CA ASP A 400 -3.23 5.18 3.94
C ASP A 400 -1.81 5.05 4.52
N ILE A 401 -1.55 4.00 5.30
CA ILE A 401 -0.20 3.69 5.81
C ILE A 401 0.76 3.47 4.64
N LEU A 402 0.36 2.64 3.67
CA LEU A 402 1.20 2.21 2.55
C LEU A 402 1.30 3.20 1.38
N ASN A 403 0.49 4.26 1.37
CA ASN A 403 0.45 5.28 0.31
C ASN A 403 0.69 6.71 0.81
N ASN A 404 0.08 7.11 1.93
CA ASN A 404 0.17 8.47 2.45
C ASN A 404 1.32 8.62 3.44
N VAL A 405 1.47 7.74 4.45
CA VAL A 405 2.58 7.90 5.42
C VAL A 405 3.92 7.46 4.85
N VAL A 406 3.95 6.61 3.81
CA VAL A 406 5.18 6.35 3.03
C VAL A 406 5.77 7.63 2.41
N TRP A 407 4.99 8.71 2.24
CA TRP A 407 5.49 9.97 1.69
C TRP A 407 6.72 10.49 2.43
N ASP A 408 6.68 10.49 3.77
CA ASP A 408 7.77 10.96 4.63
C ASP A 408 8.74 9.84 5.03
N TYR A 409 8.46 8.59 4.66
CA TYR A 409 9.25 7.41 5.08
C TYR A 409 9.99 6.71 3.97
N THR A 410 9.46 6.61 2.74
CA THR A 410 10.09 5.83 1.65
C THR A 410 10.74 6.70 0.59
N THR A 411 10.30 7.96 0.44
CA THR A 411 10.82 8.87 -0.59
C THR A 411 12.22 9.40 -0.28
N LEU A 412 12.64 9.34 0.98
CA LEU A 412 13.91 9.87 1.48
C LEU A 412 15.03 8.86 1.23
N GLY A 413 15.37 8.66 -0.04
CA GLY A 413 16.23 7.56 -0.51
C GLY A 413 17.67 7.50 0.03
N TRP A 414 18.11 8.48 0.83
CA TRP A 414 19.37 8.39 1.58
C TRP A 414 19.21 7.79 2.99
N VAL A 415 17.97 7.74 3.49
CA VAL A 415 17.57 7.09 4.75
C VAL A 415 16.98 5.71 4.45
N THR A 416 16.04 5.66 3.50
CA THR A 416 15.31 4.46 3.11
C THR A 416 15.49 4.17 1.60
N PRO A 417 16.69 3.72 1.19
CA PRO A 417 16.96 3.46 -0.21
C PRO A 417 16.03 2.36 -0.77
N THR A 418 15.72 2.41 -2.07
CA THR A 418 15.05 1.29 -2.77
C THR A 418 16.07 0.32 -3.37
N VAL A 419 17.33 0.73 -3.48
CA VAL A 419 18.47 -0.07 -3.95
C VAL A 419 19.74 0.35 -3.25
N VAL A 420 20.68 -0.59 -3.10
CA VAL A 420 22.02 -0.30 -2.56
C VAL A 420 23.06 -0.65 -3.62
N PRO A 421 23.77 0.34 -4.19
CA PRO A 421 24.90 0.07 -5.07
C PRO A 421 25.99 -0.77 -4.38
N ALA A 422 26.52 -1.76 -5.09
CA ALA A 422 27.64 -2.58 -4.60
C ALA A 422 28.93 -1.76 -4.41
N SER A 423 29.03 -0.59 -5.06
CA SER A 423 30.12 0.37 -4.89
C SER A 423 30.18 1.03 -3.50
N GLY A 424 29.11 0.92 -2.71
CA GLY A 424 28.96 1.65 -1.43
C GLY A 424 28.49 3.10 -1.60
N GLU A 425 28.26 3.56 -2.83
CA GLU A 425 27.61 4.85 -3.08
C GLU A 425 26.12 4.80 -2.69
N LEU A 426 25.52 5.96 -2.41
CA LEU A 426 24.07 6.06 -2.22
C LEU A 426 23.31 5.81 -3.54
N MET A 427 22.02 5.50 -3.42
CA MET A 427 21.11 5.40 -4.56
C MET A 427 21.19 6.62 -5.48
N ASP A 428 21.03 6.40 -6.79
CA ASP A 428 21.15 7.45 -7.78
C ASP A 428 19.94 8.40 -7.83
N GLN A 429 20.20 9.65 -8.21
CA GLN A 429 19.20 10.73 -8.24
C GLN A 429 18.01 10.44 -9.16
N ARG A 430 18.20 9.70 -10.25
CA ARG A 430 17.11 9.36 -11.16
C ARG A 430 16.13 8.41 -10.50
N ARG A 431 16.59 7.34 -9.84
CA ARG A 431 15.69 6.44 -9.09
C ARG A 431 14.92 7.17 -8.00
N ALA A 432 15.60 8.02 -7.23
CA ALA A 432 14.95 8.83 -6.20
C ALA A 432 13.89 9.78 -6.79
N PHE A 433 14.17 10.39 -7.94
CA PHE A 433 13.20 11.24 -8.65
C PHE A 433 12.02 10.42 -9.21
N ASP A 434 12.29 9.27 -9.84
CA ASP A 434 11.26 8.40 -10.42
C ASP A 434 10.32 7.86 -9.32
N LEU A 435 10.83 7.54 -8.13
CA LEU A 435 10.05 7.20 -6.94
C LEU A 435 9.08 8.32 -6.55
N VAL A 436 9.61 9.53 -6.33
CA VAL A 436 8.78 10.70 -5.98
C VAL A 436 7.75 11.02 -7.07
N ALA A 437 8.15 10.94 -8.34
CA ALA A 437 7.26 11.20 -9.47
C ALA A 437 6.08 10.21 -9.51
N THR A 438 6.33 8.93 -9.25
CA THR A 438 5.29 7.91 -9.16
C THR A 438 4.36 8.18 -7.99
N LEU A 439 4.89 8.43 -6.79
CA LEU A 439 4.06 8.69 -5.61
C LEU A 439 3.19 9.94 -5.79
N ILE A 440 3.69 11.04 -6.37
CA ILE A 440 2.82 12.20 -6.68
C ILE A 440 1.70 11.83 -7.66
N GLY A 441 1.97 10.92 -8.61
CA GLY A 441 0.98 10.47 -9.57
C GLY A 441 -0.13 9.61 -8.96
N THR A 442 0.19 8.83 -7.93
CA THR A 442 -0.75 7.95 -7.20
C THR A 442 -1.41 8.64 -6.00
N TRP A 443 -0.81 9.70 -5.49
CA TRP A 443 -1.30 10.45 -4.34
C TRP A 443 -2.29 11.54 -4.80
N LYS A 444 -3.60 11.36 -4.55
CA LYS A 444 -4.65 12.29 -5.00
C LYS A 444 -5.69 12.53 -3.89
N PRO A 445 -5.68 13.70 -3.23
CA PRO A 445 -6.53 13.98 -2.06
C PRO A 445 -7.93 14.45 -2.49
N TYR A 446 -8.55 13.70 -3.38
CA TYR A 446 -9.77 14.09 -4.05
C TYR A 446 -10.98 13.32 -3.52
N ASN A 447 -10.82 12.05 -3.16
CA ASN A 447 -11.89 11.18 -2.68
C ASN A 447 -11.68 10.80 -1.21
N MET A 448 -12.00 11.72 -0.28
CA MET A 448 -11.74 11.56 1.15
C MET A 448 -12.97 11.01 1.88
N LEU A 449 -12.75 9.99 2.71
CA LEU A 449 -13.81 9.22 3.38
C LEU A 449 -14.72 10.10 4.23
N LEU A 450 -14.15 10.99 5.06
CA LEU A 450 -14.93 11.87 5.95
C LEU A 450 -15.85 12.84 5.20
N THR A 451 -15.57 13.12 3.93
CA THR A 451 -16.37 14.03 3.10
C THR A 451 -17.27 13.29 2.10
N ALA A 452 -17.16 11.97 2.03
CA ALA A 452 -17.99 11.16 1.17
C ALA A 452 -19.38 10.96 1.76
N ASP A 453 -20.39 10.96 0.90
CA ASP A 453 -21.76 10.65 1.28
C ASP A 453 -21.95 9.12 1.37
N VAL A 454 -21.31 8.49 2.36
CA VAL A 454 -21.46 7.05 2.63
C VAL A 454 -22.91 6.66 2.94
N PRO A 455 -23.69 7.44 3.73
CA PRO A 455 -25.11 7.12 3.99
C PRO A 455 -25.97 6.96 2.74
N LYS A 456 -25.60 7.58 1.61
CA LYS A 456 -26.24 7.37 0.30
C LYS A 456 -26.28 5.91 -0.14
N LEU A 457 -25.35 5.08 0.33
CA LEU A 457 -25.28 3.66 0.01
C LEU A 457 -26.34 2.83 0.76
N ALA A 458 -26.92 3.35 1.83
CA ALA A 458 -27.85 2.61 2.69
C ALA A 458 -29.11 2.13 1.95
N LEU A 459 -29.64 0.98 2.39
CA LEU A 459 -30.91 0.44 1.89
C LEU A 459 -32.13 1.11 2.53
N ASP A 460 -31.99 1.58 3.77
CA ASP A 460 -33.06 2.18 4.54
C ASP A 460 -32.52 3.23 5.55
N ALA A 461 -33.43 3.93 6.22
CA ALA A 461 -33.07 4.98 7.18
C ALA A 461 -32.27 4.48 8.40
N ARG A 462 -32.44 3.22 8.81
CA ARG A 462 -31.68 2.64 9.94
C ARG A 462 -30.24 2.39 9.52
N ALA A 463 -30.03 1.82 8.34
CA ALA A 463 -28.70 1.65 7.76
C ALA A 463 -28.00 3.00 7.51
N ALA A 464 -28.74 4.01 7.01
CA ALA A 464 -28.21 5.35 6.80
C ALA A 464 -27.74 5.98 8.12
N SER A 465 -28.49 5.77 9.21
CA SER A 465 -28.10 6.21 10.56
C SER A 465 -26.81 5.53 11.02
N VAL A 466 -26.69 4.21 10.89
CA VAL A 466 -25.48 3.47 11.30
C VAL A 466 -24.25 3.90 10.48
N MET A 467 -24.41 4.11 9.17
CA MET A 467 -23.35 4.63 8.31
C MET A 467 -22.94 6.07 8.70
N ALA A 468 -23.90 6.94 9.02
CA ALA A 468 -23.62 8.29 9.47
C ALA A 468 -22.91 8.32 10.83
N ASP A 469 -23.31 7.44 11.76
CA ASP A 469 -22.68 7.30 13.07
C ASP A 469 -21.22 6.89 12.93
N TRP A 470 -20.90 5.96 12.02
CA TRP A 470 -19.51 5.56 11.75
C TRP A 470 -18.64 6.73 11.28
N ILE A 471 -19.13 7.54 10.34
CA ILE A 471 -18.41 8.74 9.90
C ILE A 471 -18.25 9.73 11.05
N ALA A 472 -19.25 9.90 11.90
CA ALA A 472 -19.17 10.75 13.09
C ALA A 472 -18.19 10.22 14.14
N ASP A 473 -18.10 8.90 14.34
CA ASP A 473 -17.11 8.25 15.19
C ASP A 473 -15.68 8.51 14.68
N LEU A 474 -15.47 8.39 13.37
CA LEU A 474 -14.19 8.73 12.75
C LEU A 474 -13.85 10.23 12.86
N SER A 475 -14.83 11.13 12.75
CA SER A 475 -14.62 12.56 13.01
C SER A 475 -14.23 12.84 14.47
N ARG A 476 -14.87 12.18 15.44
CA ARG A 476 -14.47 12.30 16.85
C ARG A 476 -13.04 11.78 17.09
N LEU A 477 -12.67 10.68 16.44
CA LEU A 477 -11.31 10.16 16.48
C LEU A 477 -10.32 11.18 15.88
N GLN A 478 -10.67 11.85 14.78
CA GLN A 478 -9.86 12.91 14.19
C GLN A 478 -9.63 14.05 15.18
N ASP A 479 -10.70 14.57 15.80
CA ASP A 479 -10.61 15.66 16.78
C ASP A 479 -9.72 15.28 17.98
N ALA A 480 -9.85 14.04 18.47
CA ALA A 480 -9.03 13.53 19.56
C ALA A 480 -7.54 13.40 19.18
N MET A 481 -7.25 13.06 17.92
CA MET A 481 -5.88 12.98 17.40
C MET A 481 -5.28 14.37 17.17
N ASP A 482 -6.06 15.33 16.67
CA ASP A 482 -5.61 16.72 16.44
C ASP A 482 -5.35 17.50 17.74
N ALA A 483 -5.87 17.01 18.88
CA ALA A 483 -5.51 17.53 20.20
C ALA A 483 -4.06 17.23 20.62
N GLN A 484 -3.35 16.38 19.87
CA GLN A 484 -1.93 16.05 20.09
C GLN A 484 -1.06 16.63 18.96
N PRO A 485 0.25 16.83 19.18
CA PRO A 485 1.16 17.17 18.10
C PRO A 485 1.11 16.12 16.98
N ARG A 486 0.96 16.58 15.73
CA ARG A 486 0.90 15.70 14.56
C ARG A 486 2.16 14.84 14.48
N ASP A 487 1.97 13.53 14.52
CA ASP A 487 2.99 12.52 14.25
C ASP A 487 2.85 12.04 12.79
N PRO A 488 3.86 12.27 11.91
CA PRO A 488 3.82 11.82 10.51
C PRO A 488 3.93 10.30 10.34
N SER A 489 4.18 9.55 11.42
CA SER A 489 4.20 8.08 11.38
C SER A 489 2.81 7.44 11.51
N LEU A 490 1.77 8.25 11.72
CA LEU A 490 0.41 7.78 12.01
C LEU A 490 -0.56 8.11 10.87
N SER A 491 -1.55 7.25 10.71
CA SER A 491 -2.74 7.51 9.92
C SER A 491 -3.75 8.35 10.70
N TYR A 492 -4.48 9.20 9.99
CA TYR A 492 -5.52 10.09 10.53
C TYR A 492 -6.80 9.91 9.71
N PRO A 493 -8.00 9.93 10.32
CA PRO A 493 -9.26 9.83 9.58
C PRO A 493 -9.38 10.78 8.38
N ALA A 494 -8.86 12.01 8.50
CA ALA A 494 -8.86 13.01 7.44
C ALA A 494 -7.94 12.67 6.24
N GLY A 495 -7.03 11.70 6.39
CA GLY A 495 -6.18 11.16 5.31
C GLY A 495 -6.79 9.96 4.59
N LEU A 496 -7.83 9.34 5.16
CA LEU A 496 -8.42 8.12 4.61
C LEU A 496 -9.18 8.40 3.32
N ASN A 497 -8.88 7.60 2.30
CA ASN A 497 -9.65 7.61 1.07
C ASN A 497 -10.96 6.83 1.23
N THR A 498 -12.02 7.27 0.54
CA THR A 498 -13.28 6.51 0.46
C THR A 498 -13.07 5.17 -0.23
N SER A 499 -12.28 5.20 -1.30
CA SER A 499 -11.93 4.07 -2.15
C SER A 499 -10.53 4.30 -2.70
N ILE A 500 -9.81 3.22 -3.03
CA ILE A 500 -8.50 3.29 -3.65
C ILE A 500 -8.67 3.62 -5.14
N SER A 501 -8.86 4.90 -5.45
CA SER A 501 -9.07 5.36 -6.81
C SER A 501 -8.15 6.51 -7.22
N ASN A 502 -7.64 6.40 -8.45
CA ASN A 502 -6.83 7.42 -9.13
C ASN A 502 -7.67 8.41 -9.93
#